data_AF-A0A353GX62-F1
#
_entry.id   AF-A0A353GX62-F1
#
_cell.length_a   1.000
_cell.length_b   1.000
_cell.length_c   1.000
_cell.angle_alpha   90.00
_cell.angle_beta   90.00
_cell.angle_gamma   90.00
#
_symmetry.space_group_name_H-M   'P 1'
#
loop_
_entity.id
_entity.type
_entity.pdbx_description
1 polymer ?
#
loop_
_entity_poly.entity_id
_entity_poly.type
_entity_poly.pdbx_seq_one_letter_code
_entity_poly.pdbx_strand_id
1 'polypeptide(L)'
;GGFHGAQGKQAVKGRSVLKAFWVTVSNPKSFLFFVAFMPQFINKKEFFLPQLLILGGTYLSLGLLNDMTYTILADKAGLFLNRYSPQKIIYRIGALNMIVTGILVFARIAK
;
A
#
# COMPACT_ATOMS: atom_id res chain seq x y z
N GLY A 1 -28.63 -10.56 18.90
CA GLY A 1 -28.87 -11.54 17.82
C GLY A 1 -28.28 -11.03 16.53
N GLY A 2 -27.47 -11.84 15.85
CA GLY A 2 -27.12 -11.64 14.45
C GLY A 2 -25.94 -10.72 14.16
N PHE A 3 -24.72 -11.21 14.39
CA PHE A 3 -23.55 -10.75 13.65
C PHE A 3 -23.84 -10.95 12.16
N HIS A 4 -23.87 -9.86 11.39
CA HIS A 4 -23.97 -9.86 9.93
C HIS A 4 -22.68 -10.44 9.32
N GLY A 5 -22.51 -11.76 9.48
CA GLY A 5 -21.50 -12.57 8.82
C GLY A 5 -22.02 -13.04 7.48
N ALA A 6 -21.89 -12.18 6.47
CA ALA A 6 -21.84 -12.58 5.05
C ALA A 6 -21.56 -11.32 4.22
N GLN A 7 -20.33 -10.80 4.26
CA GLN A 7 -19.83 -10.02 3.13
C GLN A 7 -19.58 -11.00 1.98
N GLY A 8 -20.69 -11.41 1.34
CA GLY A 8 -20.65 -12.20 0.11
C GLY A 8 -19.88 -11.42 -0.95
N LYS A 9 -19.05 -12.15 -1.70
CA LYS A 9 -18.34 -11.72 -2.91
C LYS A 9 -19.16 -10.66 -3.66
N GLN A 10 -18.89 -9.38 -3.41
CA GLN A 10 -19.57 -8.32 -4.13
C GLN A 10 -19.10 -8.42 -5.58
N ALA A 11 -20.03 -8.72 -6.50
CA ALA A 11 -19.75 -8.63 -7.92
C ALA A 11 -19.14 -7.26 -8.18
N VAL A 12 -17.89 -7.24 -8.64
CA VAL A 12 -17.13 -6.01 -8.85
C VAL A 12 -17.81 -5.23 -9.97
N LYS A 13 -18.74 -4.35 -9.62
CA LYS A 13 -19.39 -3.45 -10.58
C LYS A 13 -18.29 -2.57 -11.19
N GLY A 14 -18.30 -2.35 -12.50
CA GLY A 14 -17.24 -1.57 -13.19
C GLY A 14 -16.98 -0.18 -12.59
N ARG A 15 -18.00 0.42 -11.96
CA ARG A 15 -17.88 1.68 -11.19
C ARG A 15 -16.93 1.59 -9.99
N SER A 16 -16.82 0.42 -9.36
CA SER A 16 -15.91 0.17 -8.24
C SER A 16 -14.46 0.02 -8.69
N VAL A 17 -14.21 -0.56 -9.88
CA VAL A 17 -12.88 -0.64 -10.49
C VAL A 17 -12.39 0.76 -10.87
N LEU A 18 -13.23 1.55 -11.53
CA LEU A 18 -12.92 2.94 -11.86
C LEU A 18 -12.63 3.78 -10.61
N LYS A 19 -13.41 3.60 -9.54
CA LYS A 19 -13.17 4.29 -8.27
C LYS A 19 -11.83 3.87 -7.66
N ALA A 20 -11.52 2.59 -7.63
CA ALA A 20 -10.24 2.09 -7.13
C ALA A 20 -9.07 2.61 -7.97
N PHE A 21 -9.19 2.61 -9.30
CA PHE A 21 -8.20 3.18 -10.20
C PHE A 21 -7.94 4.66 -9.90
N TRP A 22 -8.99 5.47 -9.80
CA TRP A 22 -8.84 6.89 -9.48
C TRP A 22 -8.26 7.11 -8.08
N VAL A 23 -8.65 6.33 -7.07
CA VAL A 23 -8.06 6.43 -5.73
C VAL A 23 -6.58 6.07 -5.75
N THR A 24 -6.18 5.06 -6.51
CA THR A 24 -4.77 4.64 -6.63
C THR A 24 -3.94 5.64 -7.41
N VAL A 25 -4.45 6.17 -8.53
CA VAL A 25 -3.78 7.21 -9.32
C VAL A 25 -3.69 8.51 -8.53
N SER A 26 -4.76 8.87 -7.81
CA SER A 26 -4.80 10.03 -6.93
C SER A 26 -4.16 9.78 -5.56
N ASN A 27 -3.55 8.62 -5.31
CA ASN A 27 -2.84 8.36 -4.06
C ASN A 27 -1.54 9.18 -4.08
N PRO A 28 -1.47 10.31 -3.34
CA PRO A 28 -0.32 11.19 -3.42
C PRO A 28 0.94 10.47 -2.96
N LYS A 29 0.83 9.45 -2.09
CA LYS A 29 1.99 8.69 -1.64
C LYS A 29 2.63 7.89 -2.77
N SER A 30 1.85 7.13 -3.52
CA SER A 30 2.37 6.31 -4.62
C SER A 30 2.91 7.18 -5.75
N PHE A 31 2.19 8.26 -6.08
CA PHE A 31 2.64 9.21 -7.09
C PHE A 31 3.91 9.96 -6.67
N LEU A 32 3.99 10.45 -5.43
CA LEU A 32 5.19 11.12 -4.90
C LEU A 32 6.39 10.18 -4.85
N PHE A 33 6.19 8.91 -4.46
CA PHE A 33 7.25 7.91 -4.50
C PHE A 33 7.74 7.73 -5.94
N PHE A 34 6.83 7.50 -6.88
CA PHE A 34 7.18 7.36 -8.28
C PHE A 34 7.95 8.58 -8.81
N VAL A 35 7.47 9.81 -8.59
CA VAL A 35 8.13 11.04 -9.05
C VAL A 35 9.47 11.29 -8.35
N ALA A 36 9.63 10.91 -7.08
CA ALA A 36 10.89 11.07 -6.35
C ALA A 36 11.98 10.11 -6.86
N PHE A 37 11.62 8.86 -7.19
CA PHE A 37 12.58 7.84 -7.61
C PHE A 37 12.74 7.75 -9.13
N MET A 38 11.76 8.14 -9.93
CA MET A 38 11.84 8.10 -11.39
C MET A 38 13.03 8.88 -12.01
N PRO A 39 13.31 10.15 -11.66
CA PRO A 39 14.32 10.95 -12.35
C PRO A 39 15.73 10.37 -12.22
N GLN A 40 16.01 9.55 -11.20
CA GLN A 40 17.32 8.93 -11.02
C GLN A 40 17.56 7.73 -11.96
N PHE A 41 16.50 7.18 -12.58
CA PHE A 41 16.58 6.02 -13.47
C PHE A 41 16.37 6.37 -14.95
N ILE A 42 16.11 7.63 -15.27
CA ILE A 42 15.86 8.09 -16.64
C ILE A 42 17.15 8.64 -17.25
N ASN A 43 17.51 8.11 -18.41
CA ASN A 43 18.58 8.67 -19.24
C ASN A 43 17.99 9.78 -20.12
N LYS A 44 18.46 11.02 -19.88
CA LYS A 44 18.04 12.22 -20.60
C LYS A 44 18.43 12.23 -22.09
N LYS A 45 19.37 11.39 -22.51
CA LYS A 45 19.86 11.31 -23.90
C LYS A 45 19.03 10.37 -24.79
N GLU A 46 18.17 9.56 -24.19
CA GLU A 46 17.40 8.51 -24.85
C GLU A 46 15.91 8.87 -24.90
N PHE A 47 15.14 8.18 -25.75
CA PHE A 47 13.71 8.44 -25.89
C PHE A 47 12.95 8.14 -24.58
N PHE A 48 12.13 9.09 -24.13
CA PHE A 48 11.53 9.09 -22.79
C PHE A 48 10.40 8.07 -22.61
N LEU A 49 9.54 7.91 -23.62
CA LEU A 49 8.31 7.10 -23.52
C LEU A 49 8.56 5.63 -23.15
N PRO A 50 9.49 4.90 -23.79
CA PRO A 50 9.79 3.50 -23.47
C PRO A 50 10.32 3.34 -22.04
N GLN A 51 11.20 4.25 -21.60
CA GLN A 51 11.75 4.24 -20.25
C GLN A 51 10.63 4.44 -19.22
N LEU A 52 9.72 5.38 -19.47
CA LEU A 52 8.57 5.64 -18.61
C LEU A 52 7.65 4.41 -18.52
N LEU A 53 7.33 3.77 -19.65
CA LEU A 53 6.45 2.60 -19.69
C LEU A 53 7.05 1.40 -18.96
N ILE A 54 8.36 1.15 -19.11
CA ILE A 54 9.06 0.07 -18.41
C ILE A 54 9.11 0.35 -16.92
N LEU A 55 9.54 1.56 -16.52
CA LEU A 55 9.71 1.92 -15.11
C LEU A 55 8.36 1.98 -14.39
N GLY A 56 7.38 2.66 -15.00
CA GLY A 56 6.01 2.74 -14.51
C GLY A 56 5.35 1.37 -14.47
N GLY A 57 5.41 0.60 -15.56
CA GLY A 57 4.85 -0.75 -15.63
C GLY A 57 5.42 -1.67 -14.55
N THR A 58 6.74 -1.65 -14.34
CA THR A 58 7.40 -2.42 -13.28
C THR A 58 6.94 -1.99 -11.89
N TYR A 59 6.90 -0.68 -11.63
CA TYR A 59 6.44 -0.12 -10.36
C TYR A 59 4.98 -0.51 -10.05
N LEU A 60 4.07 -0.35 -11.01
CA LEU A 60 2.67 -0.75 -10.85
C LEU A 60 2.54 -2.26 -10.65
N SER A 61 3.29 -3.07 -11.38
CA SER A 61 3.24 -4.54 -11.26
C SER A 61 3.67 -5.00 -9.86
N LEU A 62 4.76 -4.44 -9.33
CA LEU A 62 5.22 -4.74 -7.98
C LEU A 62 4.22 -4.27 -6.92
N GLY A 63 3.62 -3.09 -7.09
CA GLY A 63 2.57 -2.59 -6.20
C GLY A 63 1.37 -3.52 -6.16
N LEU A 64 0.87 -3.94 -7.32
CA LEU A 64 -0.25 -4.88 -7.42
C LEU A 64 0.07 -6.24 -6.80
N LEU A 65 1.27 -6.79 -7.06
CA LEU A 65 1.70 -8.05 -6.45
C LEU A 65 1.79 -7.96 -4.93
N ASN A 66 2.26 -6.83 -4.41
CA ASN A 66 2.33 -6.58 -2.98
C ASN A 66 0.91 -6.52 -2.37
N ASP A 67 0.01 -5.72 -2.96
CA ASP A 67 -1.36 -5.58 -2.49
C ASP A 67 -2.12 -6.91 -2.53
N MET A 68 -1.95 -7.71 -3.59
CA MET A 68 -2.54 -9.05 -3.70
C MET A 68 -2.00 -9.98 -2.61
N THR A 69 -0.69 -9.98 -2.40
CA THR A 69 -0.04 -10.78 -1.35
C THR A 69 -0.58 -10.40 0.03
N TYR A 70 -0.67 -9.09 0.30
CA TYR A 70 -1.19 -8.59 1.56
C TYR A 70 -2.67 -8.95 1.75
N THR A 71 -3.48 -8.86 0.70
CA THR A 71 -4.91 -9.23 0.75
C THR A 71 -5.08 -10.73 1.06
N ILE A 72 -4.34 -11.60 0.38
CA ILE A 72 -4.38 -13.06 0.63
C ILE A 72 -3.92 -13.37 2.07
N LEU A 73 -2.84 -12.73 2.53
CA LEU A 73 -2.35 -12.90 3.89
C LEU A 73 -3.35 -12.35 4.92
N ALA A 74 -3.99 -11.22 4.65
CA ALA A 74 -4.98 -10.60 5.52
C ALA A 74 -6.24 -11.46 5.63
N ASP A 75 -6.71 -12.07 4.54
CA ASP A 75 -7.83 -13.02 4.58
C ASP A 75 -7.51 -14.23 5.46
N LYS A 76 -6.31 -14.80 5.29
CA LYS A 76 -5.85 -15.92 6.14
C LYS A 76 -5.70 -15.49 7.59
N ALA A 77 -5.05 -14.36 7.85
CA ALA A 77 -4.85 -13.83 9.20
C ALA A 77 -6.19 -13.51 9.86
N GLY A 78 -7.15 -12.90 9.14
CA GLY A 78 -8.47 -12.56 9.64
C GLY A 78 -9.21 -13.75 10.25
N LEU A 79 -9.09 -14.94 9.66
CA LEU A 79 -9.65 -16.18 10.22
C LEU A 79 -9.02 -16.57 11.57
N PHE A 80 -7.71 -16.35 11.74
CA PHE A 80 -7.00 -16.60 13.01
C PHE A 80 -7.25 -15.50 14.06
N LEU A 81 -7.24 -14.23 13.65
CA LEU A 81 -7.42 -13.08 14.55
C LEU A 81 -8.86 -13.00 15.08
N ASN A 82 -9.85 -13.56 14.37
CA ASN A 82 -11.23 -13.64 14.87
C ASN A 82 -11.40 -14.63 16.04
N ARG A 83 -10.42 -15.52 16.25
CA ARG A 83 -10.44 -16.54 17.33
C ARG A 83 -9.83 -16.03 18.64
N TYR A 84 -8.91 -15.07 18.58
CA TYR A 84 -8.26 -14.44 19.72
C TYR A 84 -8.09 -12.95 19.42
N SER A 85 -8.85 -12.06 20.06
CA SER A 85 -8.83 -10.60 19.79
C SER A 85 -7.43 -9.99 20.01
N PRO A 86 -6.59 -9.85 18.96
CA PRO A 86 -5.19 -9.45 19.07
C PRO A 86 -5.03 -7.96 18.74
N GLN A 87 -6.16 -7.27 18.52
CA GLN A 87 -6.24 -5.89 18.07
C GLN A 87 -5.43 -4.98 19.00
N LYS A 88 -5.54 -5.18 20.32
CA LYS A 88 -4.77 -4.42 21.32
C LYS A 88 -3.25 -4.58 21.15
N ILE A 89 -2.77 -5.77 20.80
CA ILE A 89 -1.33 -6.02 20.57
C ILE A 89 -0.88 -5.36 19.27
N ILE A 90 -1.68 -5.49 18.21
CA ILE A 90 -1.39 -4.86 16.91
C ILE A 90 -1.31 -3.33 17.06
N TYR A 91 -2.27 -2.71 17.76
CA TYR A 91 -2.24 -1.26 18.01
C TYR A 91 -1.04 -0.84 18.85
N ARG A 92 -0.63 -1.63 19.85
CA ARG A 92 0.56 -1.33 20.66
C ARG A 92 1.85 -1.39 19.85
N ILE A 93 2.02 -2.42 19.01
CA ILE A 93 3.20 -2.56 18.15
C ILE A 93 3.27 -1.41 17.13
N GLY A 94 2.13 -1.03 16.55
CA GLY A 94 2.05 0.12 15.65
C GLY A 94 2.43 1.43 16.34
N ALA A 95 1.87 1.70 17.52
CA ALA A 95 2.17 2.90 18.29
C ALA A 95 3.64 2.98 18.72
N LEU A 96 4.21 1.86 19.19
CA LEU A 96 5.63 1.78 19.55
C LEU A 96 6.54 2.09 18.37
N ASN A 97 6.27 1.52 17.20
CA ASN A 97 7.04 1.81 16.00
C ASN A 97 7.01 3.31 15.66
N MET A 98 5.85 3.96 15.68
CA MET A 98 5.74 5.39 15.37
C MET A 98 6.51 6.28 16.37
N ILE A 99 6.44 5.96 17.66
CA ILE A 99 7.17 6.69 18.71
C ILE A 99 8.69 6.54 18.50
N VAL A 100 9.16 5.31 18.29
CA VAL A 100 10.59 5.02 18.09
C VAL A 100 11.11 5.75 16.84
N THR A 101 10.40 5.67 15.72
CA THR A 101 10.80 6.38 14.50
C THR A 101 10.82 7.90 14.72
N GLY A 102 9.82 8.46 15.41
CA GLY A 102 9.77 9.89 15.73
C GLY A 102 10.96 10.36 16.55
N ILE A 103 11.32 9.62 17.60
CA ILE A 103 12.48 9.91 18.45
C ILE A 103 13.78 9.85 17.64
N LEU A 104 13.96 8.82 16.80
CA LEU A 104 15.16 8.66 15.97
C LEU A 104 15.33 9.80 14.95
N VAL A 105 14.23 10.22 14.30
CA VAL A 105 14.25 11.34 13.35
C VAL A 105 14.59 12.64 14.08
N PHE A 106 13.97 12.90 15.24
CA PHE A 106 14.26 14.09 16.04
C PHE A 106 15.72 14.12 16.50
N ALA A 107 16.24 13.00 16.99
CA ALA A 107 17.63 12.87 17.40
C ALA A 107 18.63 13.09 16.25
N ARG A 108 18.25 12.75 15.01
CA ARG A 108 19.07 13.01 13.82
C ARG A 108 19.09 14.48 13.40
N ILE A 109 18.01 15.21 13.67
CA ILE A 109 17.87 16.65 13.34
C ILE A 109 18.49 17.53 14.42
N ALA A 110 18.46 17.10 15.69
CA ALA A 110 19.00 17.83 16.83
C ALA A 110 20.53 17.70 17.00
N LYS A 111 21.20 16.98 16.09
CA LYS A 111 22.64 16.75 16.07
C LYS A 111 23.25 17.49 14.88
#